data_AF-A0A2P8HWK3-F1
#
_entry.id   AF-A0A2P8HWK3-F1
#
_cell.length_a   1.000
_cell.length_b   1.000
_cell.length_c   1.000
_cell.angle_alpha   90.00
_cell.angle_beta   90.00
_cell.angle_gamma   90.00
#
_symmetry.space_group_name_H-M   'P 1'
#
loop_
_entity.id
_entity.type
_entity.pdbx_description
1 polymer ?
#
loop_
_entity_poly.entity_id
_entity_poly.type
_entity_poly.pdbx_seq_one_letter_code
_entity_poly.pdbx_strand_id
1 'polypeptide(L)'
;MKTSASINEHTPSAQQITLPSTQSSLVGAGLITALILSAVTLMVADAVMLLLLWIGVMFGYTLFHARFGFTSAFRQFLAVGHGKGIRAHMVMLGAASTFFAPILALNLGAFGNDVSGYVSPVGIGMLFGAFIFGIGMQLGGG
;
A
#
# COMPACT_ATOMS: atom_id res chain seq x y z
N MET A 1 57.30 7.45 -44.86
CA MET A 1 56.45 6.32 -44.42
C MET A 1 56.60 6.17 -42.91
N LYS A 2 55.71 6.79 -42.11
CA LYS A 2 55.43 6.44 -40.71
C LYS A 2 54.07 7.07 -40.35
N THR A 3 53.12 6.16 -40.22
CA THR A 3 51.70 6.33 -39.93
C THR A 3 51.46 7.07 -38.62
N SER A 4 50.68 8.14 -38.67
CA SER A 4 50.05 8.76 -37.51
C SER A 4 48.89 7.87 -37.07
N ALA A 5 49.11 7.06 -36.04
CA ALA A 5 48.07 6.29 -35.38
C ALA A 5 47.27 7.24 -34.46
N SER A 6 46.08 7.65 -34.92
CA SER A 6 45.08 8.30 -34.07
C SER A 6 44.51 7.27 -33.12
N ILE A 7 44.87 7.37 -31.84
CA ILE A 7 44.30 6.54 -30.78
C ILE A 7 42.87 7.06 -30.55
N ASN A 8 41.88 6.31 -31.01
CA ASN A 8 40.47 6.61 -30.77
C ASN A 8 40.16 6.24 -29.32
N GLU A 9 40.11 7.23 -28.43
CA GLU A 9 39.60 7.02 -27.07
C GLU A 9 38.08 6.80 -27.15
N HIS A 10 37.66 5.54 -27.06
CA HIS A 10 36.26 5.18 -26.84
C HIS A 10 35.93 5.40 -25.36
N THR A 11 35.73 6.66 -24.98
CA THR A 11 35.06 6.99 -23.72
C THR A 11 33.66 6.38 -23.78
N PRO A 12 33.28 5.45 -22.87
CA PRO A 12 31.93 4.90 -22.86
C PRO A 12 30.95 6.04 -22.62
N SER A 13 30.15 6.38 -23.64
CA SER A 13 29.09 7.38 -23.51
C SER A 13 28.22 6.98 -22.33
N ALA A 14 28.26 7.76 -21.24
CA ALA A 14 27.38 7.56 -20.10
C ALA A 14 25.94 7.62 -20.62
N GLN A 15 25.27 6.47 -20.71
CA GLN A 15 23.86 6.40 -21.04
C GLN A 15 23.12 7.23 -20.00
N GLN A 16 22.65 8.41 -20.42
CA GLN A 16 21.80 9.26 -19.60
C GLN A 16 20.55 8.43 -19.28
N ILE A 17 20.40 8.02 -18.02
CA ILE A 17 19.15 7.45 -17.52
C ILE A 17 18.14 8.58 -17.52
N THR A 18 17.38 8.72 -18.62
CA THR A 18 16.25 9.64 -18.69
C THR A 18 15.16 9.09 -17.77
N LEU A 19 14.98 9.73 -16.62
CA LEU A 19 13.91 9.37 -15.70
C LEU A 19 12.56 9.61 -16.41
N PRO A 20 11.60 8.68 -16.31
CA PRO A 20 10.26 8.88 -16.86
C PRO A 20 9.63 10.16 -16.29
N SER A 21 8.90 10.88 -17.11
CA SER A 21 8.27 12.14 -16.72
C SER A 21 7.33 11.92 -15.53
N THR A 22 7.44 12.80 -14.52
CA THR A 22 6.53 12.78 -13.36
C THR A 22 5.12 13.05 -13.88
N GLN A 23 4.17 12.15 -13.55
CA GLN A 23 2.76 12.27 -13.94
C GLN A 23 2.06 13.35 -13.08
N SER A 24 2.53 14.60 -13.15
CA SER A 24 2.12 15.70 -12.27
C SER A 24 0.63 16.02 -12.37
N SER A 25 0.03 15.79 -13.54
CA SER A 25 -1.40 15.99 -13.77
C SER A 25 -2.26 15.05 -12.90
N LEU A 26 -1.87 13.77 -12.77
CA LEU A 26 -2.59 12.80 -11.94
C LEU A 26 -2.39 13.09 -10.45
N VAL A 27 -1.18 13.50 -10.04
CA VAL A 27 -0.91 13.93 -8.66
C VAL A 27 -1.74 15.17 -8.32
N GLY A 28 -1.77 16.16 -9.22
CA GLY A 28 -2.59 17.36 -9.07
C GLY A 28 -4.07 17.05 -8.96
N ALA A 29 -4.59 16.18 -9.84
CA ALA A 29 -5.98 15.72 -9.78
C ALA A 29 -6.29 15.03 -8.44
N GLY A 30 -5.43 14.12 -7.98
CA GLY A 30 -5.60 13.44 -6.70
C GLY A 30 -5.62 14.39 -5.50
N LEU A 31 -4.74 15.40 -5.47
CA LEU A 31 -4.72 16.43 -4.43
C LEU A 31 -5.99 17.29 -4.45
N ILE A 32 -6.43 17.71 -5.64
CA ILE A 32 -7.66 18.48 -5.81
C ILE A 32 -8.86 17.66 -5.31
N THR A 33 -8.97 16.39 -5.70
CA THR A 33 -10.04 15.51 -5.22
C THR A 33 -10.00 15.36 -3.70
N ALA A 34 -8.82 15.16 -3.09
CA ALA A 34 -8.68 15.06 -1.64
C ALA A 34 -9.12 16.34 -0.92
N LEU A 35 -8.79 17.52 -1.48
CA LEU A 35 -9.23 18.82 -0.94
C LEU A 35 -10.74 19.03 -1.07
N ILE A 36 -11.32 18.69 -2.23
CA ILE A 36 -12.77 18.77 -2.44
C ILE A 36 -13.50 17.86 -1.46
N LEU A 37 -13.05 16.60 -1.32
CA LEU A 37 -13.63 15.65 -0.38
C LEU A 37 -13.49 16.15 1.06
N SER A 38 -12.34 16.72 1.44
CA SER A 38 -12.13 17.31 2.77
C SER A 38 -13.11 18.47 3.04
N ALA A 39 -13.31 19.36 2.07
CA ALA A 39 -14.25 20.47 2.19
C ALA A 39 -15.70 19.97 2.31
N VAL A 40 -16.09 19.00 1.48
CA VAL A 40 -17.43 18.39 1.54
C VAL A 40 -17.64 17.70 2.88
N THR A 41 -16.68 16.91 3.38
CA THR A 41 -16.79 16.24 4.67
C THR A 41 -17.00 17.23 5.80
N LEU A 42 -16.31 18.38 5.80
CA LEU A 42 -16.53 19.43 6.80
C LEU A 42 -17.92 20.08 6.74
N MET A 43 -18.59 20.04 5.58
CA MET A 43 -19.94 20.59 5.42
C MET A 43 -21.04 19.63 5.88
N VAL A 44 -20.79 18.31 5.85
CA VAL A 44 -21.84 17.29 6.07
C VAL A 44 -21.56 16.34 7.23
N ALA A 45 -20.35 16.35 7.79
CA ALA A 45 -19.91 15.43 8.83
C ALA A 45 -19.00 16.12 9.87
N ASP A 46 -18.57 15.36 10.87
CA ASP A 46 -17.73 15.83 11.96
C ASP A 46 -16.22 15.73 11.67
N ALA A 47 -15.42 16.24 12.61
CA ALA A 47 -13.96 16.19 12.53
C ALA A 47 -13.40 14.76 12.56
N VAL A 48 -14.13 13.79 13.14
CA VAL A 48 -13.71 12.39 13.18
C VAL A 48 -13.81 11.77 11.79
N MET A 49 -14.88 12.04 11.05
CA MET A 49 -15.03 11.60 9.66
C MET A 49 -13.93 12.16 8.75
N LEU A 50 -13.53 13.43 8.96
CA LEU A 50 -12.41 14.02 8.24
C LEU A 50 -11.08 13.32 8.56
N LEU A 51 -10.84 12.97 9.83
CA LEU A 51 -9.66 12.20 10.22
C LEU A 51 -9.65 10.82 9.54
N LEU A 52 -10.79 10.13 9.51
CA LEU A 52 -10.92 8.83 8.84
C LEU A 52 -10.68 8.92 7.33
N LEU A 53 -11.14 9.99 6.67
CA LEU A 53 -10.84 10.26 5.26
C LEU A 53 -9.32 10.32 5.04
N TRP A 54 -8.61 11.12 5.83
CA TRP A 54 -7.16 11.27 5.70
C TRP A 54 -6.39 9.99 6.05
N ILE A 55 -6.84 9.23 7.04
CA ILE A 55 -6.30 7.89 7.33
C ILE A 55 -6.48 6.99 6.09
N GLY A 56 -7.66 6.98 5.47
CA GLY A 56 -7.93 6.20 4.25
C GLY A 56 -7.04 6.61 3.08
N VAL A 57 -6.85 7.91 2.86
CA VAL A 57 -5.97 8.44 1.79
C VAL A 57 -4.52 8.03 2.03
N MET A 58 -4.00 8.22 3.25
CA MET A 58 -2.62 7.88 3.59
C MET A 58 -2.38 6.37 3.56
N PHE A 59 -3.37 5.58 3.99
CA PHE A 59 -3.31 4.13 3.92
C PHE A 59 -3.29 3.66 2.45
N GLY A 60 -4.16 4.20 1.60
CA GLY A 60 -4.17 3.93 0.16
C GLY A 60 -2.85 4.28 -0.52
N TYR A 61 -2.27 5.44 -0.19
CA TYR A 61 -0.95 5.85 -0.67
C TYR A 61 0.14 4.86 -0.26
N THR A 62 0.14 4.43 1.01
CA THR A 62 1.10 3.47 1.55
C THR A 62 1.01 2.13 0.82
N LEU A 63 -0.20 1.61 0.60
CA LEU A 63 -0.42 0.35 -0.13
C LEU A 63 0.03 0.44 -1.59
N PHE A 64 -0.28 1.55 -2.26
CA PHE A 64 0.15 1.81 -3.63
C PHE A 64 1.68 1.85 -3.75
N HIS A 65 2.35 2.59 -2.85
CA HIS A 65 3.79 2.74 -2.89
C HIS A 65 4.52 1.45 -2.51
N ALA A 66 4.00 0.71 -1.53
CA ALA A 66 4.55 -0.58 -1.13
C ALA A 66 4.29 -1.70 -2.16
N ARG A 67 3.46 -1.45 -3.18
CA ARG A 67 2.94 -2.47 -4.12
C ARG A 67 2.47 -3.71 -3.35
N PHE A 68 1.78 -3.45 -2.25
CA PHE A 68 1.46 -4.47 -1.27
C PHE A 68 0.34 -5.37 -1.80
N GLY A 69 0.65 -6.66 -2.01
CA GLY A 69 -0.30 -7.64 -2.51
C GLY A 69 -0.13 -8.99 -1.82
N PHE A 70 -1.23 -9.53 -1.29
CA PHE A 70 -1.25 -10.84 -0.64
C PHE A 70 -0.99 -11.95 -1.66
N THR A 71 -1.76 -11.98 -2.75
CA THR A 71 -1.65 -13.03 -3.79
C THR A 71 -0.26 -13.07 -4.42
N SER A 72 0.28 -11.91 -4.79
CA SER A 72 1.59 -11.82 -5.44
C SER A 72 2.72 -12.28 -4.50
N ALA A 73 2.68 -11.92 -3.21
CA ALA A 73 3.66 -12.36 -2.22
C ALA A 73 3.66 -13.88 -2.02
N PHE A 74 2.48 -14.50 -1.91
CA PHE A 74 2.36 -15.96 -1.81
C PHE A 74 2.79 -16.66 -3.09
N ARG A 75 2.38 -16.15 -4.25
CA ARG A 75 2.80 -16.68 -5.56
C ARG A 75 4.32 -16.64 -5.71
N GLN A 76 4.97 -15.53 -5.37
CA GLN A 76 6.43 -15.38 -5.47
C GLN A 76 7.16 -16.31 -4.49
N PHE A 77 6.62 -16.49 -3.29
CA PHE A 77 7.17 -17.41 -2.30
C PHE A 77 7.09 -18.87 -2.77
N LEU A 78 5.93 -19.30 -3.26
CA LEU A 78 5.72 -20.69 -3.69
C LEU A 78 6.39 -21.03 -5.01
N ALA A 79 6.36 -20.12 -5.99
CA ALA A 79 6.89 -20.39 -7.33
C ALA A 79 8.42 -20.31 -7.41
N VAL A 80 9.04 -19.37 -6.69
CA VAL A 80 10.48 -19.08 -6.80
C VAL A 80 11.21 -18.96 -5.45
N GLY A 81 10.56 -19.34 -4.34
CA GLY A 81 11.17 -19.34 -3.00
C GLY A 81 11.41 -17.95 -2.39
N HIS A 82 10.97 -16.86 -3.05
CA HIS A 82 11.27 -15.50 -2.61
C HIS A 82 10.29 -15.03 -1.52
N GLY A 83 10.65 -15.25 -0.26
CA GLY A 83 9.81 -14.93 0.90
C GLY A 83 9.78 -13.46 1.34
N LYS A 84 10.33 -12.51 0.57
CA LYS A 84 10.37 -11.08 0.96
C LYS A 84 8.98 -10.51 1.26
N GLY A 85 8.01 -10.82 0.39
CA GLY A 85 6.62 -10.39 0.59
C GLY A 85 5.98 -11.01 1.84
N ILE A 86 6.17 -12.32 2.07
CA ILE A 86 5.65 -13.01 3.26
C ILE A 86 6.25 -12.42 4.55
N ARG A 87 7.54 -12.12 4.56
CA ARG A 87 8.19 -11.46 5.71
C ARG A 87 7.60 -10.07 5.97
N ALA A 88 7.32 -9.30 4.93
CA ALA A 88 6.66 -8.00 5.08
C ALA A 88 5.26 -8.13 5.70
N HIS A 89 4.48 -9.12 5.29
CA HIS A 89 3.17 -9.42 5.90
C HIS A 89 3.30 -9.79 7.39
N MET A 90 4.28 -10.61 7.75
CA MET A 90 4.50 -11.00 9.15
C MET A 90 4.93 -9.80 10.02
N VAL A 91 5.80 -8.93 9.50
CA VAL A 91 6.19 -7.69 10.20
C VAL A 91 4.99 -6.74 10.33
N MET A 92 4.18 -6.58 9.28
CA MET A 92 2.96 -5.77 9.33
C MET A 92 1.99 -6.30 10.38
N LEU A 93 1.72 -7.61 10.38
CA LEU A 93 0.85 -8.25 11.36
C LEU A 93 1.39 -8.06 12.78
N GLY A 94 2.68 -8.32 13.00
CA GLY A 94 3.32 -8.13 14.30
C GLY A 94 3.26 -6.69 14.79
N ALA A 95 3.52 -5.72 13.91
CA ALA A 95 3.40 -4.29 14.24
C ALA A 95 1.95 -3.93 14.60
N ALA A 96 0.98 -4.31 13.78
CA ALA A 96 -0.44 -4.07 14.04
C ALA A 96 -0.86 -4.70 15.38
N SER A 97 -0.54 -5.96 15.63
CA SER A 97 -0.83 -6.64 16.90
C SER A 97 -0.15 -5.95 18.08
N THR A 98 1.09 -5.50 17.95
CA THR A 98 1.83 -4.80 19.03
C THR A 98 1.20 -3.46 19.37
N PHE A 99 0.68 -2.72 18.38
CA PHE A 99 -0.04 -1.47 18.64
C PHE A 99 -1.45 -1.70 19.19
N PHE A 100 -2.21 -2.64 18.63
CA PHE A 100 -3.60 -2.87 19.04
C PHE A 100 -3.73 -3.60 20.38
N ALA A 101 -2.80 -4.50 20.73
CA ALA A 101 -2.85 -5.23 21.99
C ALA A 101 -2.95 -4.34 23.24
N PRO A 102 -2.06 -3.35 23.47
CA PRO A 102 -2.18 -2.45 24.61
C PRO A 102 -3.41 -1.55 24.52
N ILE A 103 -3.81 -1.09 23.32
CA ILE A 103 -5.01 -0.27 23.13
C ILE A 103 -6.26 -1.02 23.61
N LEU A 104 -6.39 -2.30 23.25
CA LEU A 104 -7.50 -3.16 23.64
C LEU A 104 -7.41 -3.56 25.12
N ALA A 105 -6.22 -3.89 25.62
CA ALA A 105 -6.03 -4.32 27.00
C ALA A 105 -6.28 -3.19 28.01
N LEU A 106 -5.89 -1.97 27.68
CA LEU A 106 -6.02 -0.79 28.53
C LEU A 106 -7.31 0.01 28.25
N ASN A 107 -8.14 -0.44 27.30
CA ASN A 107 -9.32 0.29 26.83
C ASN A 107 -8.99 1.76 26.49
N LEU A 108 -7.93 1.99 25.70
CA LEU A 108 -7.53 3.32 25.24
C LEU A 108 -8.47 3.80 24.14
N GLY A 109 -9.69 4.10 24.55
CA GLY A 109 -10.73 4.70 23.74
C GLY A 109 -10.30 6.02 23.12
N ALA A 110 -10.74 6.27 21.88
CA ALA A 110 -10.59 7.56 21.23
C ALA A 110 -11.97 8.23 21.11
N PHE A 111 -12.01 9.56 21.23
CA PHE A 111 -13.22 10.36 21.04
C PHE A 111 -14.39 9.97 21.96
N GLY A 112 -14.10 9.49 23.18
CA GLY A 112 -15.11 9.10 24.18
C GLY A 112 -15.78 7.75 23.93
N ASN A 113 -15.27 6.95 23.00
CA ASN A 113 -15.80 5.61 22.70
C ASN A 113 -14.92 4.53 23.32
N ASP A 114 -15.55 3.54 23.96
CA ASP A 114 -14.87 2.34 24.41
C ASP A 114 -14.37 1.52 23.21
N VAL A 115 -13.18 0.95 23.35
CA VAL A 115 -12.55 0.15 22.29
C VAL A 115 -12.62 -1.32 22.68
N SER A 116 -13.35 -2.10 21.90
CA SER A 116 -13.50 -3.54 22.09
C SER A 116 -13.04 -4.32 20.87
N GLY A 117 -12.57 -5.55 21.11
CA GLY A 117 -12.14 -6.44 20.04
C GLY A 117 -13.35 -6.96 19.26
N TYR A 118 -13.38 -6.70 17.95
CA TYR A 118 -14.41 -7.26 17.08
C TYR A 118 -14.05 -8.69 16.67
N VAL A 119 -14.40 -9.67 17.51
CA VAL A 119 -14.16 -11.10 17.25
C VAL A 119 -15.48 -11.80 16.95
N SER A 120 -15.60 -12.35 15.74
CA SER A 120 -16.79 -13.06 15.29
C SER A 120 -16.45 -14.52 14.93
N PRO A 121 -17.33 -15.50 15.21
CA PRO A 121 -17.10 -16.90 14.83
C PRO A 121 -16.90 -17.07 13.32
N VAL A 122 -16.02 -18.01 12.94
CA VAL A 122 -15.83 -18.41 11.55
C VAL A 122 -17.06 -19.21 11.10
N GLY A 123 -17.91 -18.58 10.29
CA GLY A 123 -19.12 -19.19 9.73
C GLY A 123 -18.93 -19.68 8.29
N ILE A 124 -19.90 -20.46 7.80
CA ILE A 124 -19.94 -20.95 6.40
C ILE A 124 -19.92 -19.78 5.40
N GLY A 125 -20.63 -18.69 5.70
CA GLY A 125 -20.63 -17.49 4.85
C GLY A 125 -19.25 -16.85 4.71
N MET A 126 -18.43 -16.85 5.76
CA MET A 126 -17.04 -16.38 5.71
C MET A 126 -16.19 -17.26 4.78
N LEU A 127 -16.34 -18.58 4.88
CA LEU A 127 -15.63 -19.53 4.01
C LEU A 127 -16.00 -19.33 2.53
N PHE A 128 -17.30 -19.19 2.25
CA PHE A 128 -17.80 -18.95 0.90
C PHE A 128 -17.30 -17.61 0.35
N GLY A 129 -17.39 -16.55 1.16
CA GLY A 129 -16.88 -15.23 0.81
C GLY A 129 -15.38 -15.24 0.54
N ALA A 130 -14.59 -15.93 1.37
CA ALA A 130 -13.14 -16.04 1.20
C ALA A 130 -12.76 -16.73 -0.13
N PHE A 131 -13.52 -17.76 -0.55
CA PHE A 131 -13.26 -18.44 -1.82
C PHE A 131 -13.59 -17.55 -3.03
N ILE A 132 -14.76 -16.90 -3.03
CA ILE A 132 -15.16 -15.96 -4.10
C ILE A 132 -14.20 -14.78 -4.16
N PHE A 133 -13.80 -14.23 -3.01
CA PHE A 133 -12.80 -13.18 -2.91
C PHE A 133 -11.46 -13.61 -3.51
N GLY A 134 -11.02 -14.84 -3.21
CA GLY A 134 -9.82 -15.44 -3.81
C GLY A 134 -9.88 -15.49 -5.33
N ILE A 135 -11.02 -15.91 -5.90
CA ILE A 135 -11.24 -15.89 -7.35
C ILE A 135 -11.17 -14.46 -7.89
N GLY A 136 -11.83 -13.51 -7.22
CA GLY A 136 -11.81 -12.10 -7.60
C GLY A 136 -10.39 -11.51 -7.63
N MET A 137 -9.55 -11.84 -6.65
CA MET A 137 -8.15 -11.39 -6.62
C MET A 137 -7.35 -11.92 -7.82
N GLN A 138 -7.58 -13.17 -8.25
CA GLN A 138 -6.90 -13.71 -9.44
C GLN A 138 -7.35 -13.00 -10.72
N LEU A 139 -8.65 -12.71 -10.85
CA LEU A 139 -9.19 -11.96 -11.99
C LEU A 139 -8.68 -10.51 -12.02
N GLY A 140 -8.41 -9.92 -10.85
CA GLY A 140 -7.87 -8.58 -10.69
C GLY A 140 -6.36 -8.44 -10.99
N GLY A 141 -5.67 -9.49 -11.43
CA GLY A 141 -4.23 -9.47 -11.73
C GLY A 141 -3.32 -9.85 -10.56
N GLY A 142 -3.90 -10.17 -9.39
CA GLY A 142 -3.19 -10.62 -8.20
C GLY A 142 -2.66 -9.52 -7.29
#